data_AF-N9EAR9-F1
#
_entry.id   AF-N9EAR9-F1
#
_cell.length_a   1.000
_cell.length_b   1.000
_cell.length_c   1.000
_cell.angle_alpha   90.00
_cell.angle_beta   90.00
_cell.angle_gamma   90.00
#
_symmetry.space_group_name_H-M   'P 1'
#
loop_
_entity.id
_entity.type
_entity.pdbx_description
1 polymer ?
#
loop_
_entity_poly.entity_id
_entity_poly.type
_entity_poly.pdbx_seq_one_letter_code
_entity_poly.pdbx_strand_id
1 'polypeptide(L)'
;MLSSTCYAVTEVYQCKEKGSVTFQSKPCQGMGKTVAEKLEQEQQAKEKRLAEIQEKERKYQERLKQQEKKPMTFKAFMMKLKSKIF
;
A
#
# COMPACT_ATOMS: atom_id res chain seq x y z
N MET A 1 -44.54 -0.35 -55.59
CA MET A 1 -43.07 -0.55 -55.51
C MET A 1 -42.66 -0.38 -54.05
N LEU A 2 -42.31 -1.48 -53.36
CA LEU A 2 -41.83 -1.41 -51.97
C LEU A 2 -40.35 -1.01 -51.98
N SER A 3 -40.06 0.24 -51.63
CA SER A 3 -38.70 0.66 -51.32
C SER A 3 -38.37 0.20 -49.91
N SER A 4 -37.87 -1.03 -49.77
CA SER A 4 -37.27 -1.50 -48.52
C SER A 4 -35.92 -0.80 -48.34
N THR A 5 -35.93 0.32 -47.61
CA THR A 5 -34.69 0.96 -47.14
C THR A 5 -34.04 0.04 -46.11
N CYS A 6 -32.96 -0.63 -46.48
CA CYS A 6 -32.10 -1.36 -45.55
C CYS A 6 -31.36 -0.34 -44.67
N TYR A 7 -31.87 -0.09 -43.46
CA TYR A 7 -31.12 0.66 -42.46
C TYR A 7 -30.07 -0.26 -41.85
N ALA A 8 -28.79 0.01 -42.10
CA ALA A 8 -27.70 -0.65 -41.40
C ALA A 8 -27.52 0.02 -40.02
N VAL A 9 -27.86 -0.71 -38.95
CA VAL A 9 -27.56 -0.26 -37.58
C VAL A 9 -26.11 -0.64 -37.28
N THR A 10 -25.27 0.37 -37.02
CA THR A 10 -23.88 0.15 -36.62
C THR A 10 -23.72 0.51 -35.16
N GLU A 11 -23.21 -0.42 -34.36
CA GLU A 11 -22.83 -0.15 -32.96
C GLU A 11 -21.56 0.68 -32.92
N VAL A 12 -21.56 1.73 -32.11
CA VAL A 12 -20.41 2.60 -31.90
C VAL A 12 -20.07 2.61 -30.41
N TYR A 13 -18.84 2.23 -30.09
CA TYR A 13 -18.31 2.22 -28.73
C TYR A 13 -17.66 3.55 -28.41
N GLN A 14 -17.97 4.10 -27.23
CA GLN A 14 -17.32 5.31 -26.71
C GLN A 14 -16.17 4.90 -25.79
N CYS A 15 -14.94 5.14 -26.24
CA CYS A 15 -13.72 4.79 -25.54
C CYS A 15 -13.09 6.03 -24.89
N LYS A 16 -12.73 5.94 -23.61
CA LYS A 16 -12.04 7.00 -22.88
C LYS A 16 -10.60 6.58 -22.60
N GLU A 17 -9.65 7.17 -23.32
CA GLU A 17 -8.22 6.91 -23.16
C GLU A 17 -7.47 8.20 -22.81
N LYS A 18 -6.72 8.19 -21.70
CA LYS A 18 -5.85 9.29 -21.25
C LYS A 18 -6.54 10.68 -21.23
N GLY A 19 -7.84 10.70 -20.91
CA GLY A 19 -8.64 11.93 -20.83
C GLY A 19 -9.31 12.36 -22.15
N SER A 20 -8.98 11.72 -23.28
CA SER A 20 -9.64 11.91 -24.57
C SER A 20 -10.77 10.89 -24.78
N VAL A 21 -11.82 11.30 -25.51
CA VAL A 21 -12.95 10.44 -25.89
C VAL A 21 -12.85 10.14 -27.38
N THR A 22 -12.84 8.85 -27.75
CA THR A 22 -12.87 8.38 -29.14
C THR A 22 -14.07 7.47 -29.36
N PHE A 23 -14.71 7.60 -30.53
CA PHE A 23 -15.81 6.75 -30.95
C PHE A 23 -15.28 5.74 -31.97
N GLN A 24 -15.50 4.45 -31.73
CA GLN A 24 -14.94 3.38 -32.56
C GLN A 24 -15.99 2.30 -32.81
N SER A 25 -15.97 1.68 -33.98
CA SER A 25 -16.84 0.53 -34.30
C SER A 25 -16.37 -0.77 -33.67
N LYS A 26 -15.17 -0.78 -33.07
CA LYS A 26 -14.60 -1.92 -32.37
C LYS A 26 -14.63 -1.69 -30.85
N PRO A 27 -14.73 -2.74 -30.03
CA PRO A 27 -14.66 -2.63 -28.58
C PRO A 27 -13.36 -1.93 -28.15
N CYS A 28 -13.45 -1.11 -27.10
CA CYS A 28 -12.29 -0.40 -26.57
C CYS A 28 -11.19 -1.39 -26.12
N GLN A 29 -10.00 -1.27 -26.69
CA GLN A 29 -8.83 -1.98 -26.19
C GLN A 29 -8.33 -1.28 -24.93
N GLY A 30 -8.83 -1.70 -23.77
CA GLY A 30 -8.52 -1.04 -22.51
C GLY A 30 -7.04 -1.16 -22.12
N MET A 31 -6.26 -0.09 -22.28
CA MET A 31 -5.01 0.15 -21.51
C MET A 31 -5.29 0.75 -20.13
N GLY A 32 -6.35 0.30 -19.47
CA GLY A 32 -6.67 0.67 -18.09
C GLY A 32 -6.16 -0.40 -17.15
N LYS A 33 -5.55 -0.01 -16.01
CA LYS A 33 -5.22 -0.97 -14.97
C LYS A 33 -6.49 -1.72 -14.58
N THR A 34 -6.51 -3.03 -14.80
CA THR A 34 -7.65 -3.86 -14.47
C THR A 34 -7.89 -3.82 -12.95
N VAL A 35 -9.10 -4.18 -12.50
CA VAL A 35 -9.38 -4.30 -11.06
C VAL A 35 -8.39 -5.25 -10.38
N ALA A 36 -7.93 -6.29 -11.10
CA ALA A 36 -6.88 -7.20 -10.66
C ALA A 36 -5.53 -6.50 -10.44
N GLU A 37 -5.07 -5.68 -11.39
CA GLU A 37 -3.81 -4.92 -11.23
C GLU A 37 -3.87 -3.89 -10.08
N LYS A 38 -5.04 -3.31 -9.83
CA LYS A 38 -5.25 -2.44 -8.65
C LYS A 38 -5.16 -3.26 -7.36
N LEU A 39 -5.73 -4.47 -7.35
CA LEU A 39 -5.68 -5.37 -6.20
C LEU A 39 -4.25 -5.80 -5.88
N GLU A 40 -3.46 -6.14 -6.90
CA GLU A 40 -2.05 -6.52 -6.75
C GLU A 40 -1.22 -5.35 -6.19
N GLN A 41 -1.44 -4.14 -6.69
CA GLN A 41 -0.77 -2.94 -6.16
C GLN A 41 -1.14 -2.66 -4.71
N GLU A 42 -2.40 -2.89 -4.34
CA GLU A 42 -2.85 -2.73 -2.96
C GLU A 42 -2.25 -3.81 -2.03
N GLN A 43 -2.16 -5.06 -2.50
CA GLN A 43 -1.50 -6.14 -1.77
C GLN A 43 -0.03 -5.86 -1.54
N GLN A 44 0.71 -5.46 -2.58
CA GLN A 44 2.13 -5.09 -2.46
C GLN A 44 2.34 -3.90 -1.51
N ALA A 45 1.43 -2.92 -1.53
CA ALA A 45 1.48 -1.79 -0.60
C ALA A 45 1.22 -2.23 0.85
N LYS A 46 0.28 -3.16 1.07
CA LYS A 46 -0.01 -3.73 2.40
C LYS A 46 1.16 -4.54 2.93
N GLU A 47 1.81 -5.35 2.11
CA GLU A 47 2.99 -6.13 2.50
C GLU A 47 4.15 -5.24 2.93
N LYS A 48 4.43 -4.17 2.17
CA LYS A 48 5.45 -3.17 2.54
C LYS A 48 5.15 -2.52 3.90
N ARG A 49 3.90 -2.10 4.11
CA ARG A 49 3.47 -1.52 5.39
C ARG A 49 3.60 -2.52 6.54
N LEU A 50 3.30 -3.80 6.30
CA LEU A 50 3.42 -4.84 7.31
C LEU A 50 4.90 -5.04 7.72
N ALA A 51 5.81 -5.07 6.74
CA ALA A 51 7.23 -5.17 6.99
C ALA A 51 7.77 -3.97 7.80
N GLU A 52 7.33 -2.74 7.48
CA GLU A 52 7.70 -1.55 8.25
C GLU A 52 7.19 -1.60 9.70
N ILE A 53 5.98 -2.10 9.92
CA ILE A 53 5.41 -2.25 11.27
C ILE A 53 6.24 -3.27 12.07
N GLN A 54 6.53 -4.43 11.49
CA GLN A 54 7.35 -5.46 12.16
C GLN A 54 8.76 -4.97 12.49
N GLU A 55 9.39 -4.19 11.61
CA GLU A 55 10.70 -3.60 11.88
C GLU A 55 10.64 -2.60 13.04
N LYS A 56 9.61 -1.76 13.07
CA LYS A 56 9.38 -0.82 14.17
C LYS A 56 9.16 -1.58 15.49
N GLU A 57 8.34 -2.61 15.50
CA GLU A 57 8.09 -3.44 16.69
C GLU A 57 9.37 -4.07 17.22
N ARG A 58 10.23 -4.63 16.34
CA ARG A 58 11.53 -5.17 16.75
C ARG A 58 12.41 -4.10 17.40
N LYS A 59 12.53 -2.91 16.79
CA LYS A 59 13.29 -1.79 17.37
C LYS A 59 12.73 -1.32 18.70
N TYR A 60 11.41 -1.34 18.88
CA TYR A 60 10.79 -1.01 20.16
C TYR A 60 11.08 -2.06 21.23
N GLN A 61 10.97 -3.36 20.91
CA GLN A 61 11.33 -4.43 21.84
C GLN A 61 12.80 -4.38 22.25
N GLU A 62 13.72 -4.10 21.32
CA GLU A 62 15.14 -3.94 21.65
C GLU A 62 15.38 -2.76 22.60
N ARG A 63 14.71 -1.62 22.38
CA ARG A 63 14.80 -0.47 23.28
C ARG A 63 14.24 -0.77 24.67
N LEU A 64 13.14 -1.52 24.76
CA LEU A 64 12.57 -1.95 26.04
C LEU A 64 13.53 -2.86 26.83
N LYS A 65 14.14 -3.86 26.16
CA LYS A 65 15.16 -4.73 26.77
C LYS A 65 16.38 -3.95 27.27
N GLN A 66 16.79 -2.90 26.54
CA GLN A 66 17.88 -2.03 27.00
C GLN A 66 17.46 -1.13 28.16
N GLN A 67 16.21 -0.68 28.21
CA GLN A 67 15.68 0.11 29.31
C GLN A 67 15.60 -0.69 30.61
N GLU A 68 15.16 -1.96 30.60
CA GLU A 68 15.12 -2.80 31.81
C GLU A 68 16.48 -3.01 32.48
N LYS A 69 17.58 -2.96 31.71
CA LYS A 69 18.95 -3.14 32.25
C LYS A 69 19.53 -1.87 32.89
N LYS A 70 19.01 -0.69 32.57
CA LYS A 70 19.47 0.61 33.11
C LYS A 70 19.09 0.89 34.58
N PRO A 71 17.88 0.58 35.09
CA PRO A 71 17.54 0.86 36.48
C PRO A 71 18.33 -0.01 37.46
N MET A 72 18.63 -1.27 37.09
CA MET A 72 19.45 -2.18 37.91
C MET A 72 20.89 -1.64 38.10
N THR A 73 21.50 -1.14 37.02
CA THR A 73 22.86 -0.58 37.05
C THR A 73 22.91 0.75 37.80
N PHE A 74 21.89 1.61 37.66
CA PHE A 74 21.84 2.89 38.38
C PHE A 74 21.60 2.69 39.89
N LYS A 75 20.72 1.76 40.28
CA LYS A 75 20.48 1.45 41.71
C LYS A 75 21.71 0.83 42.36
N ALA A 76 22.40 -0.08 41.67
CA ALA A 76 23.67 -0.64 42.13
C ALA A 76 24.76 0.42 42.25
N PHE A 77 24.85 1.35 41.30
CA PHE A 77 25.80 2.47 41.35
C PHE A 77 25.52 3.39 42.55
N MET A 78 24.26 3.77 42.77
CA MET A 78 23.86 4.60 43.93
C MET A 78 24.12 3.93 45.28
N MET A 79 23.90 2.60 45.39
CA MET A 79 24.26 1.86 46.60
C MET A 79 25.77 1.86 46.85
N LYS A 80 26.58 1.64 45.80
CA LYS A 80 28.05 1.63 45.88
C LYS A 80 28.63 3.01 46.22
N LEU A 81 27.95 4.09 45.80
CA LEU A 81 28.28 5.47 46.17
C LEU A 81 27.95 5.76 47.64
N LYS A 82 26.77 5.31 48.11
CA LYS A 82 26.39 5.43 49.53
C LYS A 82 27.39 4.75 50.45
N SER A 83 27.85 3.55 50.11
CA SER A 83 28.83 2.79 50.92
C SER A 83 30.26 3.35 50.85
N LYS A 84 30.53 4.37 50.05
CA LYS A 84 31.85 4.99 49.90
C LYS A 84 31.92 6.38 50.54
N ILE A 85 30.77 6.95 50.86
CA ILE A 85 30.62 8.27 51.52
C ILE A 85 30.33 8.12 53.02
N PHE A 86 29.82 6.95 53.45
CA PHE A 86 29.64 6.57 54.86
C PHE A 86 30.63 5.48 55.27
#